data_AF-A0A220T3A6-F1
#
_entry.id   AF-A0A220T3A6-F1
#
_cell.length_a   1.000
_cell.length_b   1.000
_cell.length_c   1.000
_cell.angle_alpha   90.00
_cell.angle_beta   90.00
_cell.angle_gamma   90.00
#
_symmetry.space_group_name_H-M   'P 1'
#
loop_
_entity.id
_entity.type
_entity.pdbx_description
1 polymer ?
#
loop_
_entity_poly.entity_id
_entity_poly.type
_entity_poly.pdbx_seq_one_letter_code
_entity_poly.pdbx_strand_id
1 'polypeptide(L)' 'NIHFVPYEYIVQRAEIRRMTVIEYDPKCNQANEYRSLANKIVNNTKMVVPTPITMDELEELLMEFAFMDK' A
#
# COMPACT_ATOMS: atom_id res chain seq x y z
N ASN A 1 3.28 6.25 8.27
CA ASN A 1 2.55 5.50 7.24
C ASN A 1 3.31 5.72 5.93
N ILE A 2 3.91 4.71 5.30
CA ILE A 2 4.68 5.03 4.09
C ILE A 2 3.81 5.16 2.84
N HIS A 3 2.73 4.39 2.67
CA HIS A 3 1.63 4.68 1.73
C HIS A 3 0.53 3.60 1.84
N PHE A 4 -0.71 3.95 1.50
CA PHE A 4 -1.77 2.98 1.23
C PHE A 4 -2.00 2.95 -0.28
N VAL A 5 -2.02 1.75 -0.87
CA VAL A 5 -2.25 1.57 -2.31
C VAL A 5 -3.70 1.11 -2.51
N PRO A 6 -4.55 1.90 -3.20
CA PRO A 6 -5.93 1.50 -3.43
C PRO A 6 -6.02 0.34 -4.41
N TYR A 7 -7.14 -0.38 -4.33
CA TYR A 7 -7.48 -1.43 -5.28
C TYR A 7 -8.14 -0.81 -6.52
N GLU A 8 -7.51 -0.94 -7.69
CA GLU A 8 -8.06 -0.46 -8.95
C GLU A 8 -7.99 -1.53 -10.05
N TYR A 9 -9.05 -1.63 -10.86
CA TYR A 9 -9.14 -2.58 -11.98
C TYR A 9 -8.09 -2.39 -13.09
N ILE A 10 -7.43 -1.22 -13.11
CA ILE A 10 -6.39 -0.93 -14.09
C ILE A 10 -5.13 -1.77 -13.87
N VAL A 11 -4.89 -2.21 -12.63
CA VAL A 11 -3.76 -3.08 -12.28
C VAL A 11 -3.85 -4.39 -13.05
N GLN A 12 -4.99 -5.08 -12.98
CA GLN A 12 -5.19 -6.36 -13.67
C GLN A 12 -5.13 -6.18 -15.19
N ARG A 13 -5.62 -5.06 -15.72
CA ARG A 13 -5.54 -4.75 -17.16
C ARG A 13 -4.10 -4.53 -17.65
N ALA A 14 -3.25 -3.94 -16.82
CA ALA A 14 -1.83 -3.77 -17.11
C ALA A 14 -1.09 -5.12 -17.01
N GLU A 15 -1.39 -5.91 -15.97
CA GLU A 15 -0.80 -7.23 -15.72
C GLU A 15 -1.08 -8.23 -16.85
N ILE A 16 -2.31 -8.29 -17.37
CA ILE A 16 -2.68 -9.16 -18.52
C ILE A 16 -1.82 -8.84 -19.75
N ARG A 17 -1.38 -7.59 -19.89
CA ARG A 17 -0.50 -7.14 -20.99
C ARG A 17 0.99 -7.21 -20.65
N ARG A 18 1.35 -7.78 -19.49
CA ARG A 18 2.72 -7.87 -18.97
C ARG A 18 3.43 -6.51 -18.88
N MET A 19 2.67 -5.47 -18.55
CA MET A 19 3.18 -4.11 -18.36
C MET A 19 2.93 -3.64 -16.93
N THR A 20 3.75 -2.71 -16.45
CA THR A 20 3.42 -1.97 -15.23
C THR A 20 2.29 -0.98 -15.49
N VAL A 21 1.57 -0.56 -14.45
CA VAL A 21 0.52 0.48 -14.59
C VAL A 21 1.09 1.80 -15.09
N ILE A 22 2.32 2.14 -14.68
CA ILE A 22 3.02 3.37 -15.11
C ILE A 22 3.28 3.36 -16.62
N GLU A 23 3.64 2.21 -17.19
CA GLU A 23 3.86 2.05 -18.64
C GLU A 23 2.54 1.93 -19.41
N TYR A 24 1.58 1.19 -18.86
CA TYR A 24 0.30 0.91 -19.52
C TYR A 24 -0.60 2.15 -19.64
N ASP A 25 -0.76 2.91 -18.56
CA ASP A 25 -1.48 4.17 -18.55
C ASP A 25 -0.80 5.15 -17.56
N PRO A 26 0.16 5.96 -18.03
CA PRO A 26 0.92 6.85 -17.16
C PRO A 26 0.07 7.96 -16.53
N LYS A 27 -1.15 8.22 -17.00
CA LYS A 27 -2.01 9.33 -16.55
C LYS A 27 -3.09 8.90 -15.56
N CYS A 28 -3.26 7.59 -15.32
CA CYS A 28 -4.28 7.10 -14.39
C CYS A 28 -3.96 7.45 -12.93
N ASN A 29 -4.98 7.34 -12.08
CA ASN A 29 -4.85 7.60 -10.64
C ASN A 29 -3.88 6.61 -9.98
N GLN A 30 -4.03 5.31 -10.26
CA GLN A 30 -3.14 4.28 -9.73
C GLN A 30 -1.65 4.52 -10.06
N ALA A 31 -1.33 5.04 -11.25
CA ALA A 31 0.04 5.40 -11.61
C ALA A 31 0.58 6.54 -10.71
N ASN A 32 -0.26 7.50 -10.35
CA ASN A 32 0.09 8.57 -9.42
C ASN A 32 0.27 8.07 -7.99
N GLU A 33 -0.53 7.10 -7.53
CA GLU A 33 -0.32 6.43 -6.24
C GLU A 33 1.04 5.73 -6.20
N TYR A 34 1.43 5.00 -7.25
CA TYR A 34 2.76 4.39 -7.31
C TYR A 34 3.90 5.43 -7.31
N ARG A 35 3.74 6.57 -7.98
CA ARG A 35 4.72 7.67 -7.92
C ARG A 35 4.79 8.30 -6.52
N SER A 36 3.65 8.46 -5.85
CA SER A 36 3.56 8.96 -4.49
C SER A 36 4.28 8.02 -3.51
N LEU A 37 4.03 6.71 -3.62
CA LEU A 37 4.77 5.68 -2.89
C LEU A 37 6.27 5.77 -3.14
N ALA A 38 6.70 5.82 -4.41
CA ALA A 38 8.10 5.90 -4.78
C ALA A 38 8.79 7.12 -4.15
N ASN A 39 8.15 8.30 -4.21
CA ASN A 39 8.67 9.51 -3.57
C ASN A 39 8.79 9.39 -2.05
N LYS A 40 7.83 8.73 -1.39
CA LYS A 40 7.88 8.52 0.07
C LYS A 40 8.97 7.53 0.46
N ILE A 41 9.23 6.51 -0.36
CA ILE A 41 10.35 5.58 -0.16
C ILE A 41 11.68 6.33 -0.29
N VAL A 42 11.87 7.09 -1.37
CA VAL A 42 13.11 7.85 -1.63
C VAL A 42 13.44 8.83 -0.50
N ASN A 43 12.41 9.47 0.06
CA ASN A 43 12.58 10.45 1.14
C ASN A 43 12.41 9.87 2.55
N ASN A 44 12.28 8.54 2.71
CA ASN A 44 12.10 7.94 4.03
C ASN A 44 13.40 7.97 4.83
N THR A 45 13.40 8.70 5.94
CA THR A 45 14.53 8.76 6.88
C THR A 45 14.30 7.89 8.14
N LYS A 46 13.10 7.34 8.31
CA LYS A 46 12.75 6.52 9.47
C LYS A 46 13.16 5.06 9.22
N MET A 47 14.37 4.72 9.66
CA MET A 47 14.91 3.36 9.66
C MET A 47 15.00 2.87 11.10
N VAL A 48 14.26 1.81 11.44
CA VAL A 48 14.16 1.29 12.81
C VAL A 48 14.27 -0.23 12.79
N VAL A 49 14.78 -0.81 13.89
CA VAL A 49 14.63 -2.24 14.15
C VAL A 49 13.20 -2.45 14.65
N PRO A 50 12.38 -3.30 13.99
CA PRO A 50 11.00 -3.52 14.41
C PRO A 50 10.97 -4.24 15.77
N THR A 51 10.03 -3.85 16.62
CA THR A 51 9.70 -4.56 17.86
C THR A 51 8.58 -5.55 17.56
N PRO A 52 8.81 -6.87 17.68
CA PRO A 52 7.74 -7.85 17.53
C PRO A 52 6.67 -7.65 18.60
N ILE A 53 5.41 -7.72 18.20
CA ILE A 53 4.27 -7.79 19.12
C ILE A 53 3.94 -9.25 19.43
N THR A 54 3.25 -9.46 20.55
CA THR A 54 2.71 -10.75 20.97
C THR A 54 1.45 -11.14 20.16
N MET A 55 1.02 -12.40 20.29
CA MET A 55 -0.21 -12.86 19.65
C MET A 55 -1.44 -12.15 20.22
N ASP A 56 -1.48 -11.96 21.54
CA ASP A 56 -2.60 -11.29 22.22
C ASP A 56 -2.74 -9.83 21.76
N GLU A 57 -1.63 -9.11 21.62
CA GLU A 57 -1.62 -7.73 21.08
C GLU A 57 -2.07 -7.68 19.61
N LEU A 58 -1.76 -8.71 18.82
CA LEU A 58 -2.23 -8.80 17.43
C LEU A 58 -3.75 -9.06 17.37
N GLU A 59 -4.27 -9.94 18.23
CA GLU A 59 -5.72 -10.21 18.32
C GLU A 59 -6.50 -8.99 18.78
N GLU A 60 -6.00 -8.26 19.79
CA GLU A 60 -6.59 -7.00 20.25
C GLU A 60 -6.64 -5.95 19.13
N LEU A 61 -5.54 -5.80 18.38
CA LEU A 61 -5.49 -4.90 17.22
C LEU A 61 -6.54 -5.27 16.16
N LEU A 62 -6.69 -6.55 15.85
CA LEU A 62 -7.72 -6.99 14.90
C LEU A 62 -9.13 -6.71 15.42
N MET A 63 -9.37 -6.90 16.72
CA MET A 63 -10.69 -6.63 17.29
C MET A 63 -11.05 -5.14 17.23
N GLU A 64 -10.10 -4.26 17.55
CA GLU A 64 -10.28 -2.80 17.51
C GLU A 64 -10.64 -2.32 16.10
N PHE A 65 -9.88 -2.73 15.09
CA PHE A 65 -10.03 -2.22 13.73
C PHE A 65 -11.05 -2.99 12.87
N ALA A 66 -11.39 -4.24 13.18
CA ALA A 66 -12.35 -5.02 12.39
C ALA A 66 -13.81 -4.87 12.86
N PHE A 67 -14.05 -4.53 14.13
CA PHE A 67 -15.41 -4.54 14.70
C PHE A 67 -15.96 -3.17 15.12
N MET A 68 -15.16 -2.10 15.05
CA MET A 68 -15.63 -0.73 15.34
C MET A 68 -16.34 -0.03 14.16
N ASP A 69 -16.39 -0.64 12.98
CA ASP A 69 -17.14 -0.14 11.82
C ASP A 69 -18.56 -0.75 11.73
N LYS A 70 -19.36 -0.60 12.79
CA LYS A 70 -20.83 -0.76 12.74
C LYS A 70 -21.55 0.49 13.22
#